data_AF-T1BZJ0-F1
#
_entry.id   AF-T1BZJ0-F1
#
_cell.length_a   1.000
_cell.length_b   1.000
_cell.length_c   1.000
_cell.angle_alpha   90.00
_cell.angle_beta   90.00
_cell.angle_gamma   90.00
#
_symmetry.space_group_name_H-M   'P 1'
#
loop_
_entity.id
_entity.type
_entity.pdbx_description
1 polymer ?
#
loop_
_entity_poly.entity_id
_entity_poly.type
_entity_poly.pdbx_seq_one_letter_code
_entity_poly.pdbx_strand_id
1 'polypeptide(L)'
;MTSFTESVVEDATLAWLQALGYAVLHGPDIAAGEPASERSDPSYGDVVLEGRLREALVRLNPDLPSEALEEAYRRLTRTDAPSLLERNRAVLRMLVDGVTVEYRGKDGSIMG
;
A
#
# COMPACT_ATOMS: atom_id res chain seq x y z
N MET A 1 30.10 -15.74 24.26
CA MET A 1 30.08 -14.55 23.39
C MET A 1 28.75 -14.55 22.67
N THR A 2 27.91 -13.56 22.88
CA THR A 2 26.73 -13.36 22.04
C THR A 2 27.23 -12.93 20.65
N SER A 3 27.02 -13.81 19.67
CA SER A 3 27.32 -13.49 18.27
C SER A 3 26.43 -12.34 17.82
N PHE A 4 26.99 -11.40 17.08
CA PHE A 4 26.19 -10.47 16.30
C PHE A 4 25.50 -11.26 15.18
N THR A 5 24.18 -11.16 15.05
CA THR A 5 23.36 -11.90 14.08
C THR A 5 22.36 -10.97 13.39
N GLU A 6 21.70 -11.46 12.34
CA GLU A 6 20.64 -10.76 11.61
C GLU A 6 19.51 -10.32 12.55
N SER A 7 19.15 -11.14 13.54
CA SER A 7 18.14 -10.80 14.55
C SER A 7 18.51 -9.55 15.36
N VAL A 8 19.81 -9.34 15.66
CA VAL A 8 20.26 -8.13 16.36
C VAL A 8 20.01 -6.88 15.51
N VAL A 9 20.24 -6.97 14.20
CA VAL A 9 20.00 -5.86 13.26
C VAL A 9 18.51 -5.63 13.05
N GLU A 10 17.72 -6.71 12.93
CA GLU A 10 16.27 -6.66 12.81
C GLU A 10 15.63 -5.98 14.02
N ASP A 11 15.93 -6.43 15.25
CA ASP A 11 15.38 -5.87 16.48
C ASP A 11 15.71 -4.37 16.64
N ALA A 12 16.95 -3.98 16.33
CA ALA A 12 17.35 -2.58 16.35
C ALA A 12 16.59 -1.73 15.33
N THR A 13 16.38 -2.26 14.12
CA THR A 13 15.64 -1.59 13.04
C THR A 13 14.16 -1.42 13.40
N LEU A 14 13.53 -2.47 13.95
CA LEU A 14 12.15 -2.42 14.42
C LEU A 14 11.98 -1.38 15.53
N ALA A 15 12.92 -1.31 16.47
CA ALA A 15 12.90 -0.30 17.53
C ALA A 15 13.00 1.14 16.98
N TRP A 16 13.83 1.38 15.95
CA TRP A 16 13.92 2.68 15.30
C TRP A 16 12.64 3.07 14.56
N LEU A 17 12.06 2.14 13.80
CA LEU A 17 10.80 2.37 13.10
C LEU A 17 9.66 2.67 14.09
N GLN A 18 9.58 1.90 15.19
CA GLN A 18 8.60 2.14 16.24
C GLN A 18 8.78 3.53 16.88
N ALA A 19 10.02 3.97 17.12
CA ALA A 19 10.31 5.31 17.63
C ALA A 19 9.89 6.44 16.67
N LEU A 20 9.87 6.17 15.35
CA LEU A 20 9.35 7.07 14.31
C LEU A 20 7.82 7.01 14.17
N GLY A 21 7.13 6.17 14.96
CA GLY A 21 5.67 6.02 14.94
C GLY A 21 5.14 4.98 13.96
N TYR A 22 6.00 4.12 13.40
CA TYR A 22 5.55 3.00 12.58
C TYR A 22 4.97 1.89 13.46
N ALA A 23 3.88 1.29 13.01
CA ALA A 23 3.37 0.06 13.59
C ALA A 23 4.29 -1.11 13.22
N VAL A 24 4.68 -1.90 14.23
CA VAL A 24 5.44 -3.14 14.07
C VAL A 24 4.49 -4.31 14.35
N LEU A 25 4.39 -5.24 13.42
CA LEU A 25 3.58 -6.44 13.52
C LEU A 25 4.43 -7.67 13.23
N HIS A 26 4.05 -8.82 13.79
CA HIS A 26 4.64 -10.10 13.43
C HIS A 26 4.03 -10.57 12.10
N GLY A 27 4.87 -10.81 11.10
CA GLY A 27 4.43 -11.16 9.74
C GLY A 27 3.44 -12.33 9.65
N PRO A 28 3.67 -13.45 10.38
CA PRO A 28 2.73 -14.57 10.44
C PRO A 28 1.33 -14.20 10.93
N ASP A 29 1.19 -13.25 11.87
CA ASP A 29 -0.11 -12.88 12.43
C ASP A 29 -1.05 -12.25 11.39
N ILE A 30 -0.50 -11.71 10.29
CA ILE A 30 -1.24 -11.11 9.17
C ILE A 30 -1.16 -11.94 7.88
N ALA A 31 -0.68 -13.18 7.96
CA ALA A 31 -0.53 -14.07 6.82
C ALA A 31 -1.88 -14.56 6.28
N ALA A 32 -1.88 -15.04 5.03
CA ALA A 32 -3.08 -15.54 4.37
C ALA A 32 -3.70 -16.70 5.15
N GLY A 33 -4.96 -16.54 5.55
CA GLY A 33 -5.72 -17.56 6.29
C GLY A 33 -5.78 -17.35 7.81
N GLU A 34 -5.09 -16.34 8.33
CA GLU A 34 -5.17 -15.98 9.75
C GLU A 34 -6.36 -15.08 10.08
N PRO A 35 -6.82 -15.01 11.35
CA PRO A 35 -7.93 -14.13 11.73
C PRO A 35 -7.68 -12.64 11.43
N ALA A 36 -6.43 -12.19 11.50
CA ALA A 36 -6.00 -10.83 11.18
C ALA A 36 -5.30 -10.74 9.81
N SER A 37 -5.61 -11.67 8.89
CA SER A 37 -5.02 -11.74 7.56
C SER A 37 -5.17 -10.43 6.80
N GLU A 38 -4.03 -9.80 6.48
CA GLU A 38 -3.98 -8.66 5.56
C GLU A 38 -3.44 -9.06 4.18
N ARG A 39 -2.88 -10.27 4.10
CA ARG A 39 -2.36 -10.89 2.88
C ARG A 39 -3.39 -11.83 2.28
N SER A 40 -3.36 -11.97 0.97
CA SER A 40 -4.19 -12.90 0.21
C SER A 40 -3.42 -14.11 -0.30
N ASP A 41 -2.12 -13.97 -0.55
CA ASP A 41 -1.28 -15.02 -1.13
C ASP A 41 -0.55 -15.82 -0.03
N PRO A 42 -0.83 -17.13 0.12
CA PRO A 42 -0.10 -17.99 1.07
C PRO A 42 1.40 -18.10 0.80
N SER A 43 1.85 -17.77 -0.42
CA SER A 43 3.26 -17.75 -0.80
C SER A 43 3.95 -16.39 -0.54
N TYR A 44 3.24 -15.45 0.10
CA TYR A 44 3.73 -14.09 0.37
C TYR A 44 4.04 -13.28 -0.91
N GLY A 45 3.37 -13.59 -2.02
CA GLY A 45 3.51 -12.90 -3.30
C GLY A 45 2.83 -11.52 -3.35
N ASP A 46 2.01 -11.16 -2.36
CA ASP A 46 1.34 -9.85 -2.32
C ASP A 46 2.37 -8.71 -2.24
N VAL A 47 2.43 -7.90 -3.29
CA VAL A 47 3.28 -6.70 -3.38
C VAL A 47 2.65 -5.47 -2.73
N VAL A 48 1.35 -5.53 -2.44
CA VAL A 48 0.57 -4.48 -1.78
C VAL A 48 -0.40 -5.16 -0.80
N LEU A 49 -0.59 -4.56 0.37
CA LEU A 49 -1.65 -4.93 1.30
C LEU A 49 -2.93 -4.18 0.88
N GLU A 50 -3.79 -4.84 0.12
CA GLU A 50 -4.92 -4.20 -0.57
C GLU A 50 -5.85 -3.43 0.38
N GLY A 51 -6.19 -4.04 1.53
CA GLY A 51 -7.04 -3.43 2.54
C GLY A 51 -6.47 -2.11 3.05
N ARG A 52 -5.18 -2.11 3.42
CA ARG A 52 -4.48 -0.91 3.89
C ARG A 52 -4.40 0.18 2.82
N LEU A 53 -4.17 -0.20 1.57
CA LEU A 53 -4.13 0.77 0.47
C LEU A 53 -5.50 1.43 0.29
N ARG A 54 -6.59 0.66 0.30
CA ARG A 54 -7.96 1.18 0.19
C ARG A 54 -8.32 2.10 1.35
N GLU A 55 -8.02 1.69 2.58
CA GLU A 55 -8.23 2.50 3.77
C GLU A 55 -7.42 3.81 3.73
N ALA A 56 -6.17 3.74 3.25
CA ALA A 56 -5.34 4.94 3.07
C ALA A 56 -5.93 5.89 2.02
N LEU A 57 -6.44 5.37 0.89
CA LEU A 57 -7.09 6.19 -0.14
C LEU A 57 -8.30 6.94 0.41
N VAL A 58 -9.17 6.26 1.18
CA VAL A 58 -10.33 6.88 1.84
C VAL A 58 -9.89 7.92 2.88
N ARG A 59 -8.95 7.55 3.75
CA ARG A 59 -8.48 8.42 4.85
C ARG A 59 -7.82 9.70 4.33
N LEU A 60 -7.05 9.61 3.25
CA LEU A 60 -6.33 10.74 2.67
C LEU A 60 -7.23 11.63 1.80
N ASN A 61 -8.34 11.09 1.28
CA ASN A 61 -9.21 11.79 0.33
C ASN A 61 -10.70 11.67 0.72
N PRO A 62 -11.11 12.17 1.91
CA PRO A 62 -12.45 11.96 2.45
C PRO A 62 -13.59 12.59 1.62
N ASP A 63 -13.27 13.59 0.80
CA ASP A 63 -14.25 14.31 -0.01
C ASP A 63 -14.49 13.70 -1.40
N LEU A 64 -13.67 12.71 -1.79
CA LEU A 64 -13.81 12.04 -3.09
C LEU A 64 -14.87 10.93 -3.02
N PRO A 65 -15.64 10.74 -4.11
CA PRO A 65 -16.59 9.63 -4.18
C PRO A 65 -15.85 8.29 -4.27
N SER A 66 -16.51 7.22 -3.81
CA SER A 66 -15.92 5.86 -3.82
C SER A 66 -15.50 5.40 -5.21
N GLU A 67 -16.22 5.79 -6.26
CA GLU A 67 -15.85 5.48 -7.65
C GLU A 67 -14.47 6.03 -8.05
N ALA A 68 -14.11 7.23 -7.59
CA ALA A 68 -12.82 7.86 -7.85
C ALA A 68 -11.69 7.12 -7.11
N LEU A 69 -11.94 6.72 -5.86
CA LEU A 69 -10.99 5.97 -5.05
C LEU A 69 -10.75 4.56 -5.62
N GLU A 70 -11.79 3.90 -6.10
CA GLU A 70 -11.69 2.59 -6.77
C GLU A 70 -10.94 2.67 -8.09
N GLU A 71 -11.13 3.73 -8.88
CA GLU A 71 -10.33 3.99 -10.07
C GLU A 71 -8.86 4.24 -9.72
N ALA A 72 -8.58 5.04 -8.70
CA ALA A 72 -7.22 5.30 -8.25
C ALA A 72 -6.51 4.02 -7.78
N TYR A 73 -7.22 3.20 -6.98
CA TYR A 73 -6.76 1.89 -6.55
C TYR A 73 -6.40 1.00 -7.74
N ARG A 74 -7.27 0.92 -8.76
CA ARG A 74 -7.02 0.11 -9.97
C ARG A 74 -5.80 0.58 -10.73
N ARG A 75 -5.60 1.89 -10.90
CA ARG A 75 -4.42 2.44 -11.60
C ARG A 75 -3.13 2.11 -10.88
N LEU A 76 -3.11 2.24 -9.55
CA LEU A 76 -1.94 1.92 -8.72
C LEU A 76 -1.57 0.43 -8.75
N THR A 77 -2.57 -0.46 -8.80
CA THR A 77 -2.34 -1.92 -8.68
C THR A 77 -2.18 -2.62 -10.03
N ARG A 78 -2.70 -2.05 -11.12
CA ARG A 78 -2.70 -2.66 -12.46
C ARG A 78 -1.88 -1.88 -13.47
N THR A 79 -0.74 -1.34 -13.05
CA THR A 79 0.16 -0.60 -13.94
C THR A 79 0.75 -1.53 -15.00
N ASP A 80 0.29 -1.38 -16.25
CA ASP A 80 0.81 -2.12 -17.38
C ASP A 80 2.06 -1.44 -17.93
N ALA A 81 3.20 -2.12 -17.81
CA ALA A 81 4.42 -1.76 -18.50
C ALA A 81 5.22 -3.03 -18.88
N PRO A 82 6.08 -2.97 -19.90
CA PRO A 82 6.77 -4.15 -20.42
C PRO A 82 7.87 -4.68 -19.48
N SER A 83 8.35 -3.89 -18.52
CA SER A 83 9.30 -4.32 -17.50
C SER A 83 8.90 -3.93 -16.08
N LEU A 84 9.42 -4.67 -15.08
CA LEU A 84 9.24 -4.35 -13.66
C LEU A 84 9.76 -2.96 -13.31
N LEU A 85 10.87 -2.53 -13.94
CA LEU A 85 11.46 -1.22 -13.70
C LEU A 85 10.54 -0.09 -14.17
N GLU A 86 9.94 -0.23 -15.36
CA GLU A 86 8.99 0.75 -15.88
C GLU A 86 7.71 0.78 -15.05
N ARG A 87 7.20 -0.38 -14.63
CA ARG A 87 6.06 -0.46 -13.70
C ARG A 87 6.36 0.26 -12.39
N ASN A 88 7.52 0.00 -11.78
CA ASN A 88 7.92 0.64 -10.53
C ASN A 88 8.03 2.17 -10.67
N ARG A 89 8.65 2.66 -11.75
CA ARG A 89 8.74 4.11 -12.02
C ARG A 89 7.38 4.76 -12.23
N ALA A 90 6.48 4.10 -12.94
CA ALA A 90 5.13 4.60 -13.18
C ALA A 90 4.32 4.66 -11.87
N VAL A 91 4.38 3.62 -11.04
CA VAL A 91 3.73 3.61 -9.72
C VAL A 91 4.32 4.69 -8.81
N LEU A 92 5.66 4.82 -8.75
CA LEU A 92 6.30 5.86 -7.95
C LEU A 92 5.84 7.26 -8.38
N ARG A 93 5.71 7.49 -9.69
CA ARG A 93 5.21 8.77 -10.20
C ARG A 93 3.78 9.03 -9.75
N MET A 94 2.91 8.03 -9.80
CA MET A 94 1.54 8.15 -9.28
C MET A 94 1.49 8.41 -7.77
N LEU A 95 2.42 7.86 -6.99
CA LEU A 95 2.50 8.13 -5.55
C LEU A 95 2.99 9.55 -5.22
N VAL A 96 3.85 10.12 -6.05
CA VAL A 96 4.45 11.45 -5.83
C VAL A 96 3.60 12.56 -6.44
N ASP A 97 3.16 12.39 -7.68
CA ASP A 97 2.44 13.42 -8.45
C ASP A 97 0.92 13.28 -8.32
N GLY A 98 0.44 12.18 -7.74
CA GLY A 98 -0.97 11.83 -7.64
C GLY A 98 -1.46 10.92 -8.77
N VAL A 99 -2.64 10.35 -8.58
CA VAL A 99 -3.32 9.49 -9.56
C VAL A 99 -4.45 10.30 -10.18
N THR A 100 -4.32 10.67 -11.45
CA THR A 100 -5.42 11.31 -12.18
C THR A 100 -6.61 10.35 -12.26
N VAL A 101 -7.80 10.79 -11.87
CA VAL A 101 -9.04 10.01 -11.96
C VAL A 101 -10.18 10.93 -12.36
N GLU A 102 -11.00 10.52 -13.32
CA GLU A 102 -12.17 11.27 -13.73
C GLU A 102 -13.40 10.78 -12.96
N TYR A 103 -14.15 11.68 -12.34
CA TYR A 103 -15.38 11.37 -11.60
C TYR A 103 -16.43 12.46 -11.77
N ARG A 104 -17.70 12.14 -11.46
CA ARG A 104 -18.78 13.13 -11.53
C ARG A 104 -18.89 13.92 -10.23
N GLY A 105 -18.78 15.23 -10.34
CA GLY A 105 -19.06 16.17 -9.25
C GLY A 105 -20.54 16.13 -8.85
N LYS A 106 -20.84 16.64 -7.65
CA LYS A 106 -22.22 16.73 -7.11
C LYS A 106 -23.15 17.57 -7.99
N ASP A 107 -22.58 18.46 -8.80
CA ASP A 107 -23.24 19.34 -9.77
C ASP A 107 -23.37 18.72 -11.18
N GLY A 108 -22.91 17.47 -11.36
CA GLY A 108 -22.94 16.75 -12.64
C GLY A 108 -21.78 17.07 -13.58
N SER A 109 -20.83 17.91 -13.16
CA SER A 109 -19.60 18.19 -13.91
C SER A 109 -18.62 17.01 -13.86
N ILE A 110 -17.70 16.92 -14.83
CA ILE A 110 -16.60 15.95 -14.78
C ILE A 110 -15.41 16.64 -14.11
N MET A 111 -14.93 16.05 -13.02
CA MET A 111 -13.78 16.49 -12.23
C MET A 111 -12.61 15.53 -12.46
N GLY A 112 -11.38 16.04 -12.45
CA GLY A 112 -10.13 15.31 -12.71
C GLY A 112 -9.00 15.67 -11.78
#